data_AF-A0A140E9Y7-F1
#
_entry.id   AF-A0A140E9Y7-F1
#
_cell.length_a   1.000
_cell.length_b   1.000
_cell.length_c   1.000
_cell.angle_alpha   90.00
_cell.angle_beta   90.00
_cell.angle_gamma   90.00
#
_symmetry.space_group_name_H-M   'P 1'
#
loop_
_entity.id
_entity.type
_entity.pdbx_description
1 polymer ?
#
loop_
_entity_poly.entity_id
_entity_poly.type
_entity_poly.pdbx_seq_one_letter_code
_entity_poly.pdbx_strand_id
1 'polypeptide(L)' 'MLNIFTISICIMSTIAFCIGLQSSPSPVLIAKLPEAYAFLSPIVDFMPVIPLLFFLFAFVWQAAVSFR' A
#
# COMPACT_ATOMS: atom_id res chain seq x y z
N MET A 1 4.82 21.99 7.00
CA MET A 1 4.94 20.98 5.93
C MET A 1 5.52 19.67 6.43
N LEU A 2 6.61 19.71 7.22
CA LEU A 2 7.15 18.50 7.88
C LEU A 2 6.11 17.69 8.68
N ASN A 3 5.22 18.36 9.44
CA ASN A 3 4.32 17.64 10.35
C ASN A 3 3.34 16.68 9.64
N ILE A 4 2.73 17.09 8.52
CA ILE A 4 1.77 16.24 7.82
C ILE A 4 2.47 15.11 7.02
N PHE A 5 3.69 15.38 6.53
CA PHE A 5 4.54 14.37 5.86
C PHE A 5 5.05 13.32 6.85
N THR A 6 5.52 13.77 8.01
CA THR A 6 5.92 12.92 9.14
C THR A 6 4.74 12.12 9.68
N ILE A 7 3.55 12.71 9.79
CA ILE A 7 2.32 12.01 10.20
C ILE A 7 1.94 10.93 9.16
N SER A 8 2.02 11.23 7.86
CA SER A 8 1.75 10.25 6.79
C SER A 8 2.76 9.10 6.79
N ILE A 9 4.04 9.39 7.00
CA ILE A 9 5.11 8.38 7.12
C ILE A 9 4.91 7.55 8.39
N CYS A 10 4.58 8.16 9.52
CA CYS A 10 4.27 7.45 10.76
C CYS A 10 3.06 6.53 10.59
N ILE A 11 1.99 7.00 9.93
CA ILE A 11 0.81 6.19 9.64
C ILE A 11 1.15 5.00 8.74
N MET A 12 1.95 5.21 7.69
CA MET A 12 2.43 4.12 6.84
C MET A 12 3.33 3.13 7.60
N SER A 13 4.19 3.62 8.51
CA SER A 13 5.04 2.79 9.36
C SER A 13 4.24 2.00 10.40
N THR A 14 3.22 2.59 11.02
CA THR A 14 2.34 1.92 11.98
C THR A 14 1.46 0.90 11.27
N ILE A 15 0.90 1.22 10.10
CA ILE A 15 0.13 0.27 9.28
C ILE A 15 1.02 -0.89 8.80
N ALA A 16 2.23 -0.61 8.31
CA ALA A 16 3.18 -1.65 7.91
C ALA A 16 3.62 -2.54 9.08
N PHE A 17 3.82 -1.96 10.27
CA PHE A 17 4.11 -2.72 11.49
C PHE A 17 2.90 -3.57 11.94
N CYS A 18 1.67 -3.03 11.89
CA CYS A 18 0.45 -3.78 12.16
C CYS A 18 0.23 -4.92 11.15
N ILE A 19 0.55 -4.72 9.87
CA ILE A 19 0.50 -5.77 8.84
C ILE A 19 1.63 -6.80 9.05
N GLY A 20 2.83 -6.36 9.45
CA GLY A 20 3.99 -7.22 9.75
C GLY A 20 3.87 -8.02 11.06
N LEU A 21 2.97 -7.63 11.96
CA LEU A 21 2.56 -8.47 13.09
C LEU A 21 1.50 -9.51 12.69
N GLN A 22 0.73 -9.26 11.64
CA GLN A 22 -0.23 -10.23 11.07
C GLN A 22 0.45 -11.27 10.19
N SER A 23 1.72 -11.05 9.80
CA SER A 23 2.49 -11.99 8.99
C SER A 23 2.98 -13.18 9.82
N SER A 24 2.03 -14.08 10.10
CA SER A 24 2.30 -15.48 9.77
C SER A 24 2.78 -15.54 8.32
N PRO A 25 3.78 -16.37 7.98
CA PRO A 25 4.37 -16.37 6.64
C PRO A 25 3.38 -17.02 5.67
N SER A 26 2.34 -16.29 5.29
CA SER A 26 1.58 -16.59 4.09
C SER A 26 2.21 -15.74 3.00
N PRO A 27 3.02 -16.35 2.10
CA PRO A 27 3.42 -15.64 0.90
C PRO A 27 2.11 -15.29 0.21
N VAL A 28 1.92 -14.01 -0.11
CA VAL A 28 0.98 -13.47 -1.08
C VAL A 28 -0.12 -14.47 -1.41
N LEU A 29 -1.25 -14.38 -0.69
CA LEU A 29 -2.36 -15.31 -0.75
C LEU A 29 -2.93 -15.33 -2.18
N ILE A 30 -2.29 -16.07 -3.09
CA ILE A 30 -2.81 -16.47 -4.40
C ILE A 30 -3.80 -17.60 -4.11
N ALA A 31 -4.84 -17.28 -3.35
CA ALA A 31 -6.05 -18.10 -3.34
C ALA A 31 -6.79 -17.77 -4.63
N LYS A 32 -7.27 -18.81 -5.31
CA LYS A 32 -8.27 -18.63 -6.37
C LYS A 32 -9.43 -17.82 -5.78
N LEU A 33 -9.76 -16.70 -6.42
CA LEU A 33 -10.95 -15.95 -6.05
C LEU A 33 -12.16 -16.89 -6.14
N PRO A 34 -13.15 -16.75 -5.24
CA PRO A 34 -14.42 -17.46 -5.37
C PRO A 34 -15.01 -17.24 -6.77
N GLU A 35 -15.73 -18.22 -7.30
CA GLU A 35 -16.22 -18.21 -8.70
C GLU A 35 -16.97 -16.93 -9.09
N ALA A 36 -17.75 -16.35 -8.16
CA ALA A 36 -18.45 -15.08 -8.34
C ALA A 36 -17.53 -13.86 -8.58
N TYR A 37 -16.27 -13.94 -8.15
CA TYR A 37 -15.28 -12.86 -8.28
C TYR A 37 -14.17 -13.19 -9.29
N ALA A 38 -14.30 -14.28 -10.07
CA ALA A 38 -13.28 -14.67 -11.04
C ALA A 38 -12.94 -13.57 -12.06
N PHE A 39 -13.92 -12.72 -12.40
CA PHE A 39 -13.72 -11.52 -13.24
C PHE A 39 -12.72 -10.51 -12.65
N LEU A 40 -12.59 -10.42 -11.32
CA LEU A 40 -11.69 -9.50 -10.63
C LEU A 40 -10.26 -10.05 -10.50
N SER A 41 -9.99 -11.27 -10.94
CA SER A 41 -8.65 -11.89 -10.86
C SER A 41 -7.55 -10.98 -11.43
N PRO A 42 -7.73 -10.34 -12.61
CA PRO A 42 -6.70 -9.45 -13.15
C PRO A 42 -6.40 -8.25 -12.24
N ILE A 43 -7.37 -7.75 -11.47
CA ILE A 43 -7.19 -6.61 -10.55
C ILE A 43 -6.41 -7.05 -9.31
N VAL A 44 -6.71 -8.24 -8.79
CA VAL A 44 -6.02 -8.81 -7.63
C VAL A 44 -4.55 -9.06 -7.94
N ASP A 45 -4.21 -9.42 -9.18
CA ASP A 45 -2.83 -9.58 -9.64
C ASP A 45 -2.01 -8.28 -9.55
N PHE A 46 -2.65 -7.10 -9.64
CA PHE A 46 -2.00 -5.81 -9.44
C PHE A 46 -2.02 -5.31 -7.99
N MET A 47 -2.85 -5.88 -7.11
CA MET A 47 -2.97 -5.46 -5.71
C MET A 47 -1.62 -5.40 -4.94
N PRO A 48 -0.64 -6.30 -5.18
CA PRO A 48 0.68 -6.22 -4.54
C PRO A 48 1.51 -4.98 -4.89
N VAL A 49 1.19 -4.25 -5.98
CA VAL A 49 1.93 -3.05 -6.40
C VAL A 49 1.49 -1.78 -5.65
N ILE A 50 0.33 -1.80 -4.99
CA ILE A 50 -0.27 -0.64 -4.32
C ILE A 50 0.69 0.03 -3.31
N PRO A 51 1.46 -0.70 -2.48
CA PRO A 51 2.44 -0.07 -1.57
C PRO A 51 3.49 0.78 -2.31
N LEU A 52 3.94 0.34 -3.49
CA LEU A 52 4.88 1.08 -4.32
C LEU A 52 4.25 2.36 -4.87
N LEU A 53 2.98 2.30 -5.27
CA LEU A 53 2.23 3.47 -5.75
C LEU A 53 2.06 4.54 -4.66
N PHE A 54 1.82 4.15 -3.41
CA PHE A 54 1.77 5.10 -2.28
C PHE A 54 3.12 5.74 -1.97
N PHE A 55 4.22 4.98 -2.08
CA PHE A 55 5.56 5.53 -1.97
C PHE A 55 5.82 6.60 -3.05
N LEU A 56 5.45 6.33 -4.30
CA LEU A 56 5.57 7.29 -5.41
C LEU A 56 4.65 8.50 -5.22
N PHE A 57 3.43 8.28 -4.71
CA PHE A 57 2.47 9.34 -4.42
C PHE A 57 3.02 10.36 -3.41
N ALA A 58 3.86 9.94 -2.46
CA ALA A 58 4.53 10.86 -1.55
C ALA A 58 5.38 11.91 -2.32
N PHE A 59 6.15 11.49 -3.33
CA PHE A 59 6.93 12.42 -4.15
C PHE A 59 6.07 13.32 -5.02
N VAL A 60 5.02 12.77 -5.62
CA VAL A 60 4.04 13.56 -6.39
C VAL A 60 3.40 14.62 -5.51
N TRP A 61 3.02 14.25 -4.29
CA TRP A 61 2.40 15.16 -3.36
C TRP A 61 3.38 16.24 -2.86
N GLN A 62 4.66 15.92 -2.61
CA GLN A 62 5.68 16.94 -2.36
C GLN A 62 5.92 17.87 -3.53
N ALA A 63 5.97 17.34 -4.75
CA ALA A 63 6.12 18.14 -5.96
C ALA A 63 4.94 19.10 -6.12
N ALA A 64 3.71 18.66 -5.84
CA ALA A 64 2.50 19.49 -5.91
C ALA A 64 2.53 20.66 -4.93
N VAL A 65 3.15 20.48 -3.75
CA VAL A 65 3.38 21.57 -2.79
C VAL A 65 4.76 22.22 -2.95
N SER A 66 5.46 22.04 -4.07
CA SER A 66 6.74 22.70 -4.41
C SER A 66 7.93 22.36 -3.49
N PHE A 67 7.96 21.17 -2.87
CA PHE A 67 9.07 20.72 -2.00
C PHE A 67 9.48 21.74 -0.91
N ARG A 68 8.50 22.44 -0.35
CA ARG A 68 8.66 23.34 0.79
C ARG A 68 8.37 22.65 2.12
#